data_AF-A0A6A6T0B7-F1
#
_entry.id   AF-A0A6A6T0B7-F1
#
_cell.length_a   1.000
_cell.length_b   1.000
_cell.length_c   1.000
_cell.angle_alpha   90.00
_cell.angle_beta   90.00
_cell.angle_gamma   90.00
#
_symmetry.space_group_name_H-M   'P 1'
#
loop_
_entity.id
_entity.type
_entity.pdbx_description
1 polymer ?
#
loop_
_entity_poly.entity_id
_entity_poly.type
_entity_poly.pdbx_seq_one_letter_code
_entity_poly.pdbx_strand_id
1 'polypeptide(L)'
;MASLAPKYTDLVPFSARRIFSRPHNIPANTPLKDDHLMGPAMEGRRQPPWGGKPQSSRTLPAQPITGPTTEPASQPTKKRKLHDDGHLSDTDGLDIVRDLQAQRSICIDTHEMRIKALEEEIWSLKMSHNLEVGALRDDIDNERHQHDNDNAQYRLQQIKDHSDFEQRIQRKLTKARGEHEANTKSSIEEREGALADIVLLRGQVHQLNHQLLASEKKYNDLCGDHLALQAKRGVVADKDNSAGASHIPNPIDRPSSKRDHPTPGSEKASKEHNDVPKIESKWRHHTAKMQHEHGNGKVKPSRYQSDAAWDLGLCYAHHMTDSKCPHGEGCEWQHDVLTESIRKYIRKIGGNEFLAKSDKLNFHKKLGI
;
A
#
# COMPACT_ATOMS: atom_id res chain seq x y z
N MET A 1 6.81 64.42 -20.41
CA MET A 1 6.69 64.16 -21.86
C MET A 1 8.06 63.86 -22.43
N ALA A 2 8.37 62.59 -22.69
CA ALA A 2 9.37 62.14 -23.66
C ALA A 2 9.19 60.62 -23.80
N SER A 3 8.64 60.22 -24.95
CA SER A 3 8.35 58.85 -25.35
C SER A 3 9.60 58.21 -25.93
N LEU A 4 9.98 57.03 -25.44
CA LEU A 4 11.02 56.19 -26.04
C LEU A 4 10.37 54.89 -26.49
N ALA A 5 10.13 54.80 -27.80
CA ALA A 5 9.76 53.56 -28.49
C ALA A 5 11.03 52.80 -28.91
N PRO A 6 11.08 51.46 -28.78
CA PRO A 6 12.14 50.67 -29.38
C PRO A 6 11.80 50.29 -30.83
N LYS A 7 12.80 50.43 -31.70
CA LYS A 7 12.77 50.03 -33.11
C LYS A 7 12.87 48.51 -33.22
N TYR A 8 11.90 47.91 -33.92
CA TYR A 8 11.90 46.52 -34.37
C TYR A 8 12.42 46.49 -35.81
N THR A 9 13.58 45.88 -36.03
CA THR A 9 14.04 45.40 -37.33
C THR A 9 14.85 44.14 -37.09
N ASP A 10 14.35 43.00 -37.57
CA ASP A 10 15.11 42.07 -38.42
C ASP A 10 14.25 40.86 -38.75
N LEU A 11 13.68 40.89 -39.95
CA LEU A 11 13.05 39.78 -40.63
C LEU A 11 14.14 39.00 -41.38
N VAL A 12 14.40 37.76 -40.97
CA VAL A 12 15.25 36.82 -41.71
C VAL A 12 14.35 35.95 -42.60
N PRO A 13 14.63 35.77 -43.90
CA PRO A 13 13.80 34.94 -44.77
C PRO A 13 14.11 33.45 -44.61
N PHE A 14 13.10 32.69 -44.20
CA PHE A 14 13.12 31.24 -44.16
C PHE A 14 13.13 30.68 -45.59
N SER A 15 14.27 30.12 -46.00
CA SER A 15 14.41 29.31 -47.20
C SER A 15 15.05 27.98 -46.81
N ALA A 16 14.28 26.89 -46.93
CA ALA A 16 14.77 25.54 -47.23
C ALA A 16 13.60 24.54 -47.25
N ARG A 17 13.13 24.21 -48.47
CA ARG A 17 12.49 22.93 -48.75
C ARG A 17 13.54 21.84 -48.57
N ARG A 18 13.30 20.87 -47.67
CA ARG A 18 14.00 19.58 -47.69
C ARG A 18 13.00 18.46 -47.95
N ILE A 19 13.10 17.92 -49.15
CA ILE A 19 12.65 16.60 -49.55
C ILE A 19 13.56 15.60 -48.83
N PHE A 20 13.01 14.71 -48.02
CA PHE A 20 13.71 13.49 -47.61
C PHE A 20 12.75 12.31 -47.66
N SER A 21 12.99 11.47 -48.67
CA SER A 21 12.51 10.11 -48.83
C SER A 21 12.88 9.26 -47.60
N ARG A 22 11.93 8.48 -47.07
CA ARG A 22 12.23 7.39 -46.13
C ARG A 22 12.32 6.07 -46.90
N PRO A 23 13.43 5.32 -46.80
CA PRO A 23 13.47 3.93 -47.21
C PRO A 23 12.99 3.01 -46.09
N HIS A 24 12.32 1.93 -46.49
CA HIS A 24 12.12 0.73 -45.69
C HIS A 24 13.46 0.18 -45.21
N ASN A 25 13.55 -0.17 -43.92
CA ASN A 25 14.47 -1.22 -43.49
C ASN A 25 13.98 -1.89 -42.21
N ILE A 26 13.63 -3.16 -42.37
CA ILE A 26 13.36 -4.14 -41.32
C ILE A 26 14.69 -4.83 -41.02
N PRO A 27 15.07 -5.03 -39.76
CA PRO A 27 15.89 -6.16 -39.39
C PRO A 27 15.05 -7.20 -38.65
N ALA A 28 14.95 -8.37 -39.27
CA ALA A 28 14.58 -9.62 -38.64
C ALA A 28 15.78 -10.18 -37.85
N ASN A 29 15.44 -10.99 -36.86
CA ASN A 29 16.26 -11.99 -36.15
C ASN A 29 17.22 -11.50 -35.06
N THR A 30 16.88 -11.84 -33.82
CA THR A 30 17.67 -12.79 -32.98
C THR A 30 16.83 -13.26 -31.77
N PRO A 31 17.17 -14.42 -31.17
CA PRO A 31 16.21 -15.34 -30.57
C PRO A 31 15.86 -15.04 -29.10
N LEU A 32 14.61 -15.34 -28.73
CA LEU A 32 14.20 -15.51 -27.34
C LEU A 32 15.05 -16.61 -26.70
N LYS A 33 15.88 -16.23 -25.72
CA LYS A 33 16.40 -17.17 -24.74
C LYS A 33 15.32 -17.40 -23.69
N ASP A 34 14.96 -18.65 -23.51
CA ASP A 34 14.34 -19.17 -22.31
C ASP A 34 15.30 -18.91 -21.13
N ASP A 35 14.88 -18.08 -20.18
CA ASP A 35 15.44 -18.09 -18.84
C ASP A 35 14.30 -18.26 -17.84
N HIS A 36 14.32 -19.42 -17.21
CA HIS A 36 13.62 -19.75 -15.98
C HIS A 36 13.80 -18.65 -14.94
N LEU A 37 12.71 -17.99 -14.55
CA LEU A 37 12.61 -17.34 -13.25
C LEU A 37 11.59 -18.09 -12.41
N MET A 38 12.14 -19.03 -11.62
CA MET A 38 11.60 -19.49 -10.35
C MET A 38 11.15 -18.27 -9.53
N GLY A 39 9.84 -18.06 -9.40
CA GLY A 39 9.30 -17.18 -8.38
C GLY A 39 9.32 -17.90 -7.03
N PRO A 40 9.92 -17.35 -5.97
CA PRO A 40 9.73 -17.93 -4.65
C PRO A 40 8.36 -17.52 -4.11
N ALA A 41 7.56 -18.54 -3.83
CA ALA A 41 6.46 -18.46 -2.90
C ALA A 41 6.96 -17.89 -1.56
N MET A 42 6.47 -16.72 -1.18
CA MET A 42 6.62 -16.19 0.18
C MET A 42 5.30 -16.43 0.92
N GLU A 43 5.11 -17.70 1.27
CA GLU A 43 4.24 -18.14 2.34
C GLU A 43 5.11 -18.20 3.60
N GLY A 44 4.80 -17.41 4.63
CA GLY A 44 5.66 -17.36 5.81
C GLY A 44 5.28 -16.33 6.84
N ARG A 45 4.29 -16.67 7.67
CA ARG A 45 4.12 -16.12 9.02
C ARG A 45 5.48 -16.01 9.71
N ARG A 46 5.84 -14.82 10.20
CA ARG A 46 6.78 -14.69 11.32
C ARG A 46 6.13 -13.85 12.40
N GLN A 47 5.62 -14.57 13.40
CA GLN A 47 5.48 -14.05 14.74
C GLN A 47 6.85 -13.56 15.23
N PRO A 48 6.93 -12.47 16.01
CA PRO A 48 8.17 -12.13 16.71
C PRO A 48 8.42 -13.15 17.84
N PRO A 49 9.63 -13.69 17.99
CA PRO A 49 9.96 -14.59 19.09
C PRO A 49 10.36 -13.76 20.31
N TRP A 50 9.38 -13.27 21.08
CA TRP A 50 9.63 -12.86 22.47
C TRP A 50 9.37 -14.07 23.36
N GLY A 51 10.39 -14.89 23.52
CA GLY A 51 10.34 -16.14 24.28
C GLY A 51 11.73 -16.74 24.52
N GLY A 52 12.73 -15.88 24.77
CA GLY A 52 14.03 -16.32 25.25
C GLY A 52 13.92 -16.74 26.72
N LYS A 53 13.77 -18.04 26.96
CA LYS A 53 14.05 -18.62 28.28
C LYS A 53 15.54 -18.42 28.60
N PRO A 54 15.90 -18.14 29.86
CA PRO A 54 17.29 -18.08 30.27
C PRO A 54 17.85 -19.51 30.32
N GLN A 55 18.72 -19.85 29.36
CA GLN A 55 19.58 -21.01 29.46
C GLN A 55 21.00 -20.59 29.15
N SER A 56 21.83 -20.55 30.18
CA SER A 56 23.09 -21.30 30.21
C SER A 56 23.92 -20.77 31.38
N SER A 57 23.70 -21.40 32.53
CA SER A 57 24.67 -21.51 33.60
C SER A 57 26.05 -21.83 33.02
N ARG A 58 26.91 -20.81 32.99
CA ARG A 58 28.34 -20.96 32.75
C ARG A 58 28.90 -21.61 34.01
N THR A 59 28.98 -22.94 33.99
CA THR A 59 29.69 -23.71 35.01
C THR A 59 31.14 -23.28 34.96
N LEU A 60 31.55 -22.45 35.93
CA LEU A 60 32.95 -22.15 36.15
C LEU A 60 33.67 -23.46 36.48
N PRO A 61 34.83 -23.75 35.87
CA PRO A 61 35.64 -24.89 36.28
C PRO A 61 36.05 -24.68 37.73
N ALA A 62 35.68 -25.61 38.60
CA ALA A 62 36.15 -25.67 39.97
C ALA A 62 37.69 -25.72 39.93
N GLN A 63 38.32 -24.62 40.31
CA GLN A 63 39.76 -24.57 40.53
C GLN A 63 40.05 -25.44 41.76
N PRO A 64 40.96 -26.42 41.68
CA PRO A 64 41.40 -27.15 42.85
C PRO A 64 42.15 -26.18 43.77
N ILE A 65 41.56 -25.88 44.92
CA ILE A 65 42.23 -25.15 46.00
C ILE A 65 43.26 -26.10 46.62
N THR A 66 44.41 -26.25 45.96
CA THR A 66 45.61 -26.85 46.56
C THR A 66 46.30 -25.77 47.39
N GLY A 67 45.74 -25.49 48.57
CA GLY A 67 46.45 -24.73 49.59
C GLY A 67 47.58 -25.58 50.18
N PRO A 68 48.81 -25.08 50.29
CA PRO A 68 49.87 -25.78 51.00
C PRO A 68 49.56 -25.72 52.50
N THR A 69 48.99 -26.80 53.04
CA THR A 69 48.94 -27.04 54.48
C THR A 69 50.35 -27.41 54.94
N THR A 70 51.22 -26.42 55.10
CA THR A 70 52.41 -26.58 55.93
C THR A 70 51.96 -26.59 57.38
N GLU A 71 51.58 -27.77 57.86
CA GLU A 71 51.54 -28.06 59.29
C GLU A 71 52.93 -27.77 59.87
N PRO A 72 53.06 -26.97 60.95
CA PRO A 72 54.31 -26.88 61.67
C PRO A 72 54.58 -28.25 62.30
N ALA A 73 55.63 -28.92 61.81
CA ALA A 73 56.11 -30.19 62.32
C ALA A 73 56.21 -30.14 63.86
N SER A 74 55.34 -30.90 64.52
CA SER A 74 55.36 -31.10 65.97
C SER A 74 56.71 -31.71 66.35
N GLN A 75 57.57 -30.93 67.01
CA GLN A 75 58.86 -31.43 67.48
C GLN A 75 58.63 -32.52 68.55
N PRO A 76 59.40 -33.63 68.52
CA PRO A 76 59.27 -34.71 69.48
C PRO A 76 59.64 -34.20 70.88
N THR A 77 58.66 -34.18 71.78
CA THR A 77 58.87 -33.93 73.21
C THR A 77 59.78 -35.03 73.75
N LYS A 78 61.03 -34.68 74.06
CA LYS A 78 61.95 -35.55 74.79
C LYS A 78 61.28 -35.94 76.12
N LYS A 79 60.92 -37.21 76.26
CA LYS A 79 60.48 -37.81 77.52
C LYS A 79 61.56 -37.57 78.60
N ARG A 80 61.34 -36.59 79.48
CA ARG A 80 62.13 -36.43 80.71
C ARG A 80 61.82 -37.64 81.60
N LYS A 81 62.85 -38.43 81.93
CA LYS A 81 62.81 -39.44 82.99
C LYS A 81 62.44 -38.73 84.30
N LEU A 82 61.30 -39.10 84.89
CA LEU A 82 60.98 -38.73 86.27
C LEU A 82 61.95 -39.46 87.19
N HIS A 83 62.82 -38.70 87.85
CA HIS A 83 63.44 -39.12 89.09
C HIS A 83 62.47 -38.75 90.23
N ASP A 84 62.14 -39.77 91.01
CA ASP A 84 61.16 -39.77 92.09
C ASP A 84 61.92 -39.58 93.41
N ASP A 85 62.23 -38.33 93.75
CA ASP A 85 62.71 -37.92 95.07
C ASP A 85 62.15 -36.50 95.34
N GLY A 86 60.97 -36.50 95.97
CA GLY A 86 60.11 -35.33 96.14
C GLY A 86 60.65 -34.30 97.12
N HIS A 87 61.11 -33.18 96.57
CA HIS A 87 60.85 -31.87 97.15
C HIS A 87 60.78 -30.87 95.99
N LEU A 88 59.60 -30.76 95.35
CA LEU A 88 59.30 -29.65 94.45
C LEU A 88 59.48 -28.38 95.27
N SER A 89 60.46 -27.57 94.90
CA SER A 89 60.64 -26.26 95.51
C SER A 89 59.46 -25.39 95.07
N ASP A 90 58.91 -24.57 95.97
CA ASP A 90 57.81 -23.64 95.64
C ASP A 90 58.18 -22.68 94.48
N THR A 91 59.46 -22.62 94.10
CA THR A 91 59.97 -21.87 92.96
C THR A 91 59.73 -22.54 91.59
N ASP A 92 59.61 -23.86 91.49
CA ASP A 92 59.46 -24.58 90.21
C ASP A 92 58.08 -24.36 89.55
N GLY A 93 57.04 -24.11 90.36
CA GLY A 93 55.69 -23.81 89.85
C GLY A 93 55.60 -22.43 89.18
N LEU A 94 56.41 -21.46 89.63
CA LEU A 94 56.42 -20.10 89.09
C LEU A 94 57.08 -20.02 87.72
N ASP A 95 58.09 -20.84 87.45
CA ASP A 95 58.75 -20.91 86.14
C ASP A 95 57.82 -21.53 85.07
N ILE A 96 57.03 -22.55 85.42
CA ILE A 96 56.04 -23.15 84.50
C ILE A 96 54.96 -22.13 84.12
N VAL A 97 54.46 -21.35 85.08
CA VAL A 97 53.44 -20.31 84.79
C VAL A 97 54.02 -19.23 83.87
N ARG A 98 55.28 -18.82 84.08
CA ARG A 98 55.97 -17.83 83.23
C ARG A 98 56.15 -18.34 81.81
N ASP A 99 56.55 -19.61 81.64
CA ASP A 99 56.71 -20.24 80.33
C ASP A 99 55.37 -20.35 79.59
N LEU A 100 54.29 -20.74 80.28
CA LEU A 100 52.95 -20.79 79.68
C LEU A 100 52.44 -19.40 79.30
N GLN A 101 52.71 -18.37 80.11
CA GLN A 101 52.38 -16.99 79.77
C GLN A 101 53.18 -16.50 78.55
N ALA A 102 54.47 -16.84 78.47
CA ALA A 102 55.29 -16.51 77.30
C ALA A 102 54.81 -17.22 76.03
N GLN A 103 54.49 -18.52 76.11
CA GLN A 103 53.90 -19.27 75.00
C GLN A 103 52.55 -18.69 74.55
N ARG A 104 51.69 -18.29 75.50
CA ARG A 104 50.43 -17.62 75.20
C ARG A 104 50.66 -16.29 74.48
N SER A 105 51.62 -15.48 74.94
CA SER A 105 51.98 -14.21 74.29
C SER A 105 52.42 -14.44 72.85
N ILE A 106 53.36 -15.37 72.63
CA ILE A 106 53.87 -15.71 71.28
C ILE A 106 52.72 -16.18 70.37
N CYS A 107 51.79 -16.99 70.89
CA CYS A 107 50.63 -17.46 70.14
C CYS A 107 49.70 -16.30 69.74
N ILE A 108 49.42 -15.37 70.66
CA ILE A 108 48.63 -14.16 70.39
C ILE A 108 49.32 -13.32 69.32
N ASP A 109 50.61 -13.01 69.48
CA ASP A 109 51.39 -12.20 68.53
C ASP A 109 51.41 -12.85 67.13
N THR A 110 51.56 -14.17 67.07
CA THR A 110 51.53 -14.94 65.81
C THR A 110 50.16 -14.84 65.13
N HIS A 111 49.08 -14.97 65.90
CA HIS A 111 47.72 -14.82 65.36
C HIS A 111 47.44 -13.38 64.93
N GLU A 112 47.88 -12.37 65.67
CA GLU A 112 47.73 -10.97 65.30
C GLU A 112 48.47 -10.64 64.00
N MET A 113 49.69 -11.13 63.82
CA MET A 113 50.41 -10.99 62.55
C MET A 113 49.68 -11.68 61.39
N ARG A 114 49.12 -12.88 61.62
CA ARG A 114 48.36 -13.60 60.60
C ARG A 114 47.07 -12.88 60.22
N ILE A 115 46.38 -12.29 61.20
CA ILE A 115 45.17 -11.50 60.94
C ILE A 115 45.51 -10.29 60.08
N LYS A 116 46.55 -9.52 60.44
CA LYS A 116 46.98 -8.36 59.64
C LYS A 116 47.35 -8.74 58.21
N ALA A 117 48.09 -9.84 58.03
CA ALA A 117 48.43 -10.34 56.69
C ALA A 117 47.19 -10.72 55.87
N LEU A 118 46.18 -11.34 56.49
CA LEU A 118 44.92 -11.67 55.83
C LEU A 118 44.10 -10.41 55.51
N GLU A 119 44.12 -9.40 56.36
CA GLU A 119 43.44 -8.12 56.11
C GLU A 119 44.05 -7.39 54.90
N GLU A 120 45.38 -7.38 54.77
CA GLU A 120 46.08 -6.85 53.60
C GLU A 120 45.75 -7.65 52.32
N GLU A 121 45.71 -8.98 52.41
CA GLU A 121 45.34 -9.85 51.29
C GLU A 121 43.89 -9.59 50.84
N ILE A 122 42.95 -9.52 51.79
CA ILE A 122 41.53 -9.20 51.51
C ILE A 122 41.41 -7.80 50.88
N TRP A 123 42.15 -6.82 51.38
CA TRP A 123 42.14 -5.47 50.84
C TRP A 123 42.68 -5.44 49.39
N SER A 124 43.79 -6.14 49.14
CA SER A 124 44.37 -6.30 47.81
C SER A 124 43.40 -6.97 46.84
N LEU A 125 42.76 -8.07 47.25
CA LEU A 125 41.75 -8.77 46.45
C LEU A 125 40.54 -7.90 46.15
N LYS A 126 40.05 -7.13 47.13
CA LYS A 126 38.95 -6.16 46.92
C LYS A 126 39.34 -5.07 45.92
N MET A 127 40.56 -4.55 46.01
CA MET A 127 41.04 -3.54 45.07
C MET A 127 41.16 -4.11 43.65
N SER A 128 41.73 -5.31 43.51
CA SER A 128 41.82 -6.01 42.23
C SER A 128 40.43 -6.26 41.63
N HIS A 129 39.47 -6.74 42.43
CA HIS A 129 38.10 -6.97 41.98
C HIS A 129 37.40 -5.68 41.56
N ASN A 130 37.57 -4.59 42.31
CA ASN A 130 37.00 -3.29 41.94
C ASN A 130 37.56 -2.76 40.62
N LEU A 131 38.86 -2.97 40.36
CA LEU A 131 39.47 -2.60 39.07
C LEU A 131 38.90 -3.45 37.93
N GLU A 132 38.74 -4.76 38.12
CA GLU A 132 38.15 -5.65 37.13
C GLU A 132 36.68 -5.32 36.84
N VAL A 133 35.88 -5.07 37.88
CA VAL A 133 34.48 -4.64 37.74
C VAL A 133 34.39 -3.27 37.06
N GLY A 134 35.32 -2.36 37.37
CA GLY A 134 35.43 -1.06 36.69
C GLY A 134 35.68 -1.23 35.19
N ALA A 135 36.67 -2.04 34.81
CA ALA A 135 36.98 -2.31 33.41
C ALA A 135 35.79 -2.94 32.65
N LEU A 136 35.12 -3.94 33.26
CA LEU A 136 33.93 -4.55 32.66
C LEU A 136 32.77 -3.56 32.50
N ARG A 137 32.63 -2.62 33.44
CA ARG A 137 31.61 -1.56 33.33
C ARG A 137 31.89 -0.63 32.16
N ASP A 138 33.14 -0.21 31.99
CA ASP A 138 33.56 0.66 30.89
C ASP A 138 33.38 -0.05 29.52
N ASP A 139 33.68 -1.36 29.45
CA ASP A 139 33.44 -2.18 28.26
C ASP A 139 31.95 -2.26 27.90
N ILE A 140 31.07 -2.49 28.89
CA ILE A 140 29.61 -2.52 28.70
C ILE A 140 29.09 -1.16 28.20
N ASP A 141 29.57 -0.07 28.77
CA ASP A 141 29.17 1.28 28.36
C ASP A 141 29.66 1.61 26.94
N ASN A 142 30.86 1.15 26.55
CA ASN A 142 31.37 1.26 25.18
C ASN A 142 30.53 0.46 24.18
N GLU A 143 30.19 -0.80 24.49
CA GLU A 143 29.32 -1.62 23.63
C GLU A 143 27.94 -0.98 23.47
N ARG A 144 27.38 -0.41 24.54
CA ARG A 144 26.11 0.30 24.50
C ARG A 144 26.18 1.53 23.59
N HIS A 145 27.24 2.32 23.70
CA HIS A 145 27.46 3.48 22.82
C HIS A 145 27.62 3.07 21.35
N GLN A 146 28.32 1.97 21.08
CA GLN A 146 28.46 1.45 19.72
C GLN A 146 27.10 1.01 19.16
N HIS A 147 26.30 0.28 19.93
CA HIS A 147 24.97 -0.13 19.53
C HIS A 147 24.04 1.07 19.26
N ASP A 148 24.10 2.12 20.08
CA ASP A 148 23.33 3.34 19.86
C ASP A 148 23.75 4.08 18.58
N ASN A 149 25.05 4.10 18.28
CA ASN A 149 25.59 4.64 17.02
C ASN A 149 25.12 3.83 15.80
N ASP A 150 25.18 2.50 15.86
CA ASP A 150 24.73 1.62 14.77
C ASP A 150 23.22 1.76 14.52
N ASN A 151 22.43 1.86 15.58
CA ASN A 151 20.99 2.13 15.49
C ASN A 151 20.70 3.51 14.89
N ALA A 152 21.48 4.54 15.25
CA ALA A 152 21.37 5.87 14.65
C ALA A 152 21.70 5.84 13.14
N GLN A 153 22.77 5.14 12.74
CA GLN A 153 23.12 4.97 11.33
C GLN A 153 22.05 4.24 10.54
N TYR A 154 21.48 3.17 11.11
CA TYR A 154 20.38 2.44 10.49
C TYR A 154 19.15 3.33 10.26
N ARG A 155 18.77 4.17 11.23
CA ARG A 155 17.68 5.14 11.08
C ARG A 155 17.96 6.18 10.01
N LEU A 156 19.19 6.70 9.94
CA LEU A 156 19.59 7.65 8.90
C LEU A 156 19.50 7.01 7.50
N GLN A 157 19.89 5.73 7.37
CA GLN A 157 19.77 5.00 6.12
C GLN A 157 18.29 4.82 5.72
N GLN A 158 17.39 4.49 6.65
CA GLN A 158 15.97 4.42 6.37
C GLN A 158 15.36 5.75 5.91
N ILE A 159 15.76 6.86 6.54
CA ILE A 159 15.32 8.21 6.15
C ILE A 159 15.79 8.52 4.73
N LYS A 160 17.04 8.17 4.38
CA LYS A 160 17.59 8.33 3.03
C LYS A 160 16.81 7.51 2.00
N ASP A 161 16.54 6.24 2.28
CA ASP A 161 15.80 5.36 1.38
C ASP A 161 14.35 5.86 1.16
N HIS A 162 13.72 6.38 2.20
CA HIS A 162 12.40 7.02 2.11
C HIS A 162 12.45 8.29 1.25
N SER A 163 13.44 9.16 1.46
CA SER A 163 13.62 10.37 0.64
C SER A 163 13.84 10.04 -0.85
N ASP A 164 14.67 9.04 -1.15
CA ASP A 164 14.91 8.58 -2.52
C ASP A 164 13.64 8.00 -3.16
N PHE A 165 12.83 7.29 -2.37
CA PHE A 165 11.54 6.79 -2.80
C PHE A 165 10.56 7.93 -3.13
N GLU A 166 10.43 8.93 -2.26
CA GLU A 166 9.60 10.12 -2.50
C GLU A 166 10.05 10.87 -3.77
N GLN A 167 11.37 11.06 -3.96
CA GLN A 167 11.91 11.69 -5.17
C GLN A 167 11.59 10.89 -6.44
N ARG A 168 11.56 9.55 -6.37
CA ARG A 168 11.14 8.71 -7.51
C ARG A 168 9.65 8.89 -7.82
N ILE A 169 8.80 8.99 -6.78
CA ILE A 169 7.36 9.26 -6.96
C ILE A 169 7.17 10.64 -7.60
N GLN A 170 7.83 11.67 -7.08
CA GLN A 170 7.73 13.03 -7.62
C GLN A 170 8.13 13.09 -9.10
N ARG A 171 9.24 12.44 -9.47
CA ARG A 171 9.66 12.34 -10.89
C ARG A 171 8.60 11.68 -11.78
N LYS A 172 7.96 10.60 -11.30
CA LYS A 172 6.87 9.94 -12.04
C LYS A 172 5.64 10.85 -12.19
N LEU A 173 5.27 11.58 -11.14
CA LEU A 173 4.15 12.51 -11.17
C LEU A 173 4.40 13.69 -12.12
N THR A 174 5.60 14.30 -12.07
CA THR A 174 5.97 15.38 -12.99
C THR A 174 5.95 14.91 -14.45
N LYS A 175 6.47 13.70 -14.72
CA LYS A 175 6.44 13.11 -16.06
C LYS A 175 5.01 12.87 -16.55
N ALA A 176 4.16 12.25 -15.73
CA ALA A 176 2.76 11.99 -16.08
C ALA A 176 1.98 13.29 -16.31
N ARG A 177 2.26 14.34 -15.51
CA ARG A 177 1.67 15.68 -15.72
C ARG A 177 2.09 16.26 -17.07
N GLY A 178 3.39 16.22 -17.41
CA GLY A 178 3.88 16.71 -18.70
C GLY A 178 3.27 15.97 -19.90
N GLU A 179 3.12 14.65 -19.81
CA GLU A 179 2.44 13.84 -20.83
C GLU A 179 0.96 14.21 -20.97
N HIS A 180 0.26 14.39 -19.85
CA HIS A 180 -1.15 14.82 -19.85
C HIS A 180 -1.32 16.21 -20.46
N GLU A 181 -0.47 17.17 -20.11
CA GLU A 181 -0.48 18.53 -20.66
C GLU A 181 -0.21 18.52 -22.16
N ALA A 182 0.76 17.74 -22.64
CA ALA A 182 1.06 17.59 -24.06
C ALA A 182 -0.13 16.99 -24.83
N ASN A 183 -0.74 15.93 -24.31
CA ASN A 183 -1.92 15.30 -24.92
C ASN A 183 -3.13 16.25 -24.96
N THR A 184 -3.35 17.01 -23.89
CA THR A 184 -4.43 18.01 -23.81
C THR A 184 -4.22 19.11 -24.85
N LYS A 185 -2.99 19.61 -24.98
CA LYS A 185 -2.64 20.64 -25.96
C LYS A 185 -2.85 20.13 -27.39
N SER A 186 -2.39 18.92 -27.71
CA SER A 186 -2.62 18.28 -29.02
C SER A 186 -4.12 18.16 -29.33
N SER A 187 -4.94 17.75 -28.35
CA SER A 187 -6.38 17.63 -28.54
C SER A 187 -7.08 18.98 -28.73
N ILE A 188 -6.58 20.05 -28.10
CA ILE A 188 -7.08 21.41 -28.32
C ILE A 188 -6.73 21.87 -29.75
N GLU A 189 -5.49 21.69 -30.20
CA GLU A 189 -5.04 22.05 -31.56
C GLU A 189 -5.86 21.30 -32.63
N GLU A 190 -6.14 20.01 -32.45
CA GLU A 190 -7.00 19.23 -33.34
C GLU A 190 -8.44 19.77 -33.40
N ARG A 191 -9.01 20.15 -32.25
CA ARG A 191 -10.36 20.73 -32.18
C ARG A 191 -10.43 22.11 -32.83
N GLU A 192 -9.41 22.94 -32.64
CA GLU A 192 -9.32 24.25 -33.28
C GLU A 192 -9.22 24.11 -34.81
N GLY A 193 -8.44 23.14 -35.30
CA GLY A 193 -8.39 22.79 -36.73
C GLY A 193 -9.77 22.38 -37.26
N ALA A 194 -10.45 21.46 -36.58
CA ALA A 194 -11.79 21.02 -36.98
C ALA A 194 -12.83 22.15 -36.97
N LEU A 195 -12.73 23.08 -36.01
CA LEU A 195 -13.60 24.26 -35.97
C LEU A 195 -13.33 25.21 -37.13
N ALA A 196 -12.06 25.42 -37.50
CA ALA A 196 -11.70 26.23 -38.67
C ALA A 196 -12.29 25.64 -39.97
N ASP A 197 -12.23 24.32 -40.14
CA ASP A 197 -12.83 23.63 -41.29
C ASP A 197 -14.36 23.79 -41.32
N ILE A 198 -15.03 23.67 -40.18
CA ILE A 198 -16.49 23.91 -40.09
C ILE A 198 -16.86 25.33 -40.51
N VAL A 199 -16.07 26.33 -40.11
CA VAL A 199 -16.29 27.73 -40.50
C VAL A 199 -16.12 27.90 -42.01
N LEU A 200 -15.09 27.30 -42.60
CA LEU A 200 -14.86 27.31 -44.05
C LEU A 200 -16.05 26.68 -44.81
N LEU A 201 -16.48 25.48 -44.39
CA LEU A 201 -17.61 24.77 -44.99
C LEU A 201 -18.92 25.57 -44.89
N ARG A 202 -19.18 26.23 -43.76
CA ARG A 202 -20.34 27.13 -43.63
C ARG A 202 -20.29 28.28 -44.63
N GLY A 203 -19.12 28.85 -44.87
CA GLY A 203 -18.92 29.88 -45.91
C GLY A 203 -19.26 29.37 -47.31
N GLN A 204 -18.80 28.16 -47.65
CA GLN A 204 -19.11 27.52 -48.94
C GLN A 204 -20.61 27.21 -49.10
N VAL A 205 -21.25 26.67 -48.07
CA VAL A 205 -22.70 26.42 -48.06
C VAL A 205 -23.47 27.73 -48.28
N HIS A 206 -23.06 28.83 -47.63
CA HIS A 206 -23.69 30.13 -47.83
C HIS A 206 -23.54 30.63 -49.29
N GLN A 207 -22.36 30.47 -49.89
CA GLN A 207 -22.12 30.82 -51.29
C GLN A 207 -22.98 29.98 -52.25
N LEU A 208 -23.05 28.66 -52.03
CA LEU A 208 -23.91 27.77 -52.82
C LEU A 208 -25.38 28.13 -52.70
N ASN A 209 -25.87 28.45 -51.50
CA ASN A 209 -27.24 28.90 -51.29
C ASN A 209 -27.53 30.19 -52.08
N HIS A 210 -26.60 31.14 -52.13
CA HIS A 210 -26.75 32.35 -52.93
C HIS A 210 -26.84 32.05 -54.44
N GLN A 211 -26.01 31.10 -54.94
CA GLN A 211 -26.08 30.66 -56.33
C GLN A 211 -27.41 29.97 -56.65
N LEU A 212 -27.90 29.12 -55.74
CA LEU A 212 -29.18 28.45 -55.89
C LEU A 212 -30.32 29.47 -56.00
N LEU A 213 -30.41 30.43 -55.08
CA LEU A 213 -31.42 31.50 -55.11
C LEU A 213 -31.38 32.31 -56.41
N ALA A 214 -30.18 32.60 -56.93
CA ALA A 214 -30.03 33.27 -58.22
C ALA A 214 -30.54 32.42 -59.40
N SER A 215 -30.29 31.10 -59.37
CA SER A 215 -30.77 30.17 -60.39
C SER A 215 -32.29 29.96 -60.34
N GLU A 216 -32.88 29.91 -59.14
CA GLU A 216 -34.32 29.82 -58.92
C GLU A 216 -35.04 31.07 -59.44
N LYS A 217 -34.48 32.26 -59.16
CA LYS A 217 -35.00 33.51 -59.72
C LYS A 217 -35.02 33.47 -61.25
N LYS A 218 -33.90 33.08 -61.87
CA LYS A 218 -33.79 32.97 -63.33
C LYS A 218 -34.79 31.96 -63.90
N TYR A 219 -34.99 30.83 -63.24
CA TYR A 219 -35.98 29.83 -63.64
C TYR A 219 -37.40 30.40 -63.57
N ASN A 220 -37.75 31.10 -62.49
CA ASN A 220 -39.06 31.72 -62.32
C ASN A 220 -39.33 32.80 -63.38
N ASP A 221 -38.33 33.61 -63.71
CA ASP A 221 -38.41 34.60 -64.80
C ASP A 221 -38.71 33.91 -66.16
N LEU A 222 -37.98 32.83 -66.47
CA LEU A 222 -38.20 32.03 -67.70
C LEU A 222 -39.57 31.35 -67.73
N CYS A 223 -40.07 30.85 -66.60
CA CYS A 223 -41.43 30.31 -66.49
C CYS A 223 -42.48 31.39 -66.72
N GLY A 224 -42.26 32.60 -66.19
CA GLY A 224 -43.12 33.77 -66.45
C GLY A 224 -43.17 34.12 -67.94
N ASP A 225 -42.01 34.18 -68.59
CA ASP A 225 -41.90 34.44 -70.03
C ASP A 225 -42.59 33.35 -70.86
N HIS A 226 -42.42 32.08 -70.50
CA HIS A 226 -43.06 30.96 -71.17
C HIS A 226 -44.58 31.01 -71.05
N LEU A 227 -45.12 31.32 -69.86
CA LEU A 227 -46.56 31.51 -69.66
C LEU A 227 -47.08 32.71 -70.47
N ALA A 228 -46.34 33.81 -70.53
CA ALA A 228 -46.70 34.96 -71.37
C ALA A 228 -46.70 34.62 -72.87
N LEU A 229 -45.74 33.81 -73.34
CA LEU A 229 -45.70 33.31 -74.71
C LEU A 229 -46.84 32.31 -75.01
N GLN A 230 -47.17 31.43 -74.07
CA GLN A 230 -48.33 30.53 -74.19
C GLN A 230 -49.64 31.31 -74.24
N ALA A 231 -49.82 32.34 -73.40
CA ALA A 231 -50.99 33.22 -73.44
C ALA A 231 -51.11 33.93 -74.80
N LYS A 232 -50.00 34.35 -75.40
CA LYS A 232 -49.97 34.90 -76.76
C LYS A 232 -50.30 33.86 -77.85
N ARG A 233 -49.96 32.58 -77.64
CA ARG A 233 -50.29 31.47 -78.57
C ARG A 233 -51.73 30.95 -78.40
N GLY A 234 -52.28 30.99 -77.19
CA GLY A 234 -53.56 30.41 -76.78
C GLY A 234 -54.82 31.19 -77.19
N VAL A 235 -54.74 32.13 -78.14
CA VAL A 235 -55.92 32.75 -78.76
C VAL A 235 -56.54 31.83 -79.84
N VAL A 236 -55.95 30.65 -80.09
CA VAL A 236 -56.49 29.67 -81.04
C VAL A 236 -56.30 28.25 -80.50
N ALA A 237 -57.17 27.80 -79.59
CA ALA A 237 -57.52 26.38 -79.42
C ALA A 237 -58.62 26.22 -78.36
N ASP A 238 -59.83 26.11 -78.87
CA ASP A 238 -60.88 25.16 -78.51
C ASP A 238 -61.31 24.95 -77.05
N LYS A 239 -62.60 25.27 -76.92
CA LYS A 239 -63.58 24.68 -76.03
C LYS A 239 -63.52 23.14 -76.02
N ASP A 240 -63.85 22.60 -74.85
CA ASP A 240 -64.41 21.27 -74.57
C ASP A 240 -63.46 20.20 -73.98
N ASN A 241 -64.02 19.51 -72.97
CA ASN A 241 -63.54 18.35 -72.19
C ASN A 241 -62.71 18.67 -70.93
N SER A 242 -63.30 18.76 -69.73
CA SER A 242 -63.97 17.75 -68.88
C SER A 242 -63.03 16.94 -67.97
N ALA A 243 -63.26 17.12 -66.67
CA ALA A 243 -63.24 16.13 -65.58
C ALA A 243 -62.02 15.19 -65.41
N GLY A 244 -61.30 15.36 -64.29
CA GLY A 244 -60.38 14.37 -63.75
C GLY A 244 -59.97 14.70 -62.32
N ALA A 245 -60.47 13.92 -61.37
CA ALA A 245 -60.39 14.13 -59.93
C ALA A 245 -58.98 13.96 -59.34
N SER A 246 -58.62 14.82 -58.39
CA SER A 246 -57.40 14.71 -57.58
C SER A 246 -57.68 13.95 -56.28
N HIS A 247 -57.06 12.77 -56.15
CA HIS A 247 -57.14 11.88 -55.00
C HIS A 247 -56.06 12.28 -53.98
N ILE A 248 -56.48 12.78 -52.82
CA ILE A 248 -55.61 13.09 -51.67
C ILE A 248 -55.28 11.78 -50.94
N PRO A 249 -54.00 11.37 -50.76
CA PRO A 249 -53.67 10.19 -49.97
C PRO A 249 -53.76 10.48 -48.47
N ASN A 250 -54.44 9.58 -47.74
CA ASN A 250 -54.62 9.64 -46.29
C ASN A 250 -53.31 9.42 -45.50
N PRO A 251 -53.17 9.98 -44.28
CA PRO A 251 -52.00 9.80 -43.42
C PRO A 251 -51.97 8.40 -42.80
N ILE A 252 -50.79 7.78 -42.80
CA ILE A 252 -50.53 6.42 -42.29
C ILE A 252 -50.57 6.40 -40.75
N ASP A 253 -51.42 5.53 -40.20
CA ASP A 253 -51.55 5.25 -38.77
C ASP A 253 -50.27 4.63 -38.18
N ARG A 254 -49.82 5.17 -37.04
CA ARG A 254 -48.72 4.62 -36.23
C ARG A 254 -49.24 3.52 -35.30
N PRO A 255 -48.66 2.30 -35.31
CA PRO A 255 -49.08 1.24 -34.41
C PRO A 255 -48.63 1.51 -32.96
N SER A 256 -49.58 1.36 -32.05
CA SER A 256 -49.41 1.50 -30.61
C SER A 256 -48.60 0.33 -30.03
N SER A 257 -47.39 0.63 -29.56
CA SER A 257 -46.47 -0.31 -28.88
C SER A 257 -46.96 -0.61 -27.47
N LYS A 258 -47.77 -1.66 -27.30
CA LYS A 258 -47.96 -2.31 -25.99
C LYS A 258 -46.73 -3.16 -25.70
N ARG A 259 -45.96 -2.80 -24.68
CA ARG A 259 -44.88 -3.63 -24.13
C ARG A 259 -45.44 -4.45 -22.97
N ASP A 260 -45.36 -5.76 -23.09
CA ASP A 260 -45.68 -6.69 -22.01
C ASP A 260 -44.62 -6.58 -20.90
N HIS A 261 -45.05 -6.27 -19.69
CA HIS A 261 -44.19 -6.31 -18.50
C HIS A 261 -44.09 -7.76 -18.00
N PRO A 262 -42.89 -8.34 -17.87
CA PRO A 262 -42.74 -9.71 -17.39
C PRO A 262 -43.09 -9.80 -15.89
N THR A 263 -43.99 -10.74 -15.58
CA THR A 263 -44.41 -11.09 -14.20
C THR A 263 -43.26 -11.79 -13.46
N PRO A 264 -42.88 -11.35 -12.24
CA PRO A 264 -41.82 -11.99 -11.47
C PRO A 264 -42.37 -13.23 -10.76
N GLY A 265 -42.00 -14.43 -11.23
CA GLY A 265 -42.38 -15.69 -10.58
C GLY A 265 -42.24 -16.98 -11.42
N SER A 266 -41.98 -16.90 -12.73
CA SER A 266 -41.85 -18.11 -13.56
C SER A 266 -40.43 -18.69 -13.55
N GLU A 267 -40.25 -19.80 -12.81
CA GLU A 267 -39.38 -20.99 -13.01
C GLU A 267 -37.97 -20.90 -13.65
N LYS A 268 -37.42 -19.72 -13.95
CA LYS A 268 -36.08 -19.53 -14.53
C LYS A 268 -34.97 -19.36 -13.48
N ALA A 269 -35.17 -19.90 -12.28
CA ALA A 269 -34.27 -19.70 -11.12
C ALA A 269 -32.94 -20.49 -11.18
N SER A 270 -32.58 -21.05 -12.33
CA SER A 270 -31.33 -21.81 -12.50
C SER A 270 -30.62 -21.51 -13.83
N LYS A 271 -30.79 -20.30 -14.39
CA LYS A 271 -29.83 -19.86 -15.41
C LYS A 271 -28.49 -19.64 -14.72
N GLU A 272 -27.56 -20.57 -14.93
CA GLU A 272 -26.17 -20.42 -14.51
C GLU A 272 -25.65 -19.06 -14.96
N HIS A 273 -25.31 -18.21 -14.00
CA HIS A 273 -24.66 -16.95 -14.29
C HIS A 273 -23.17 -17.24 -14.51
N ASN A 274 -22.80 -17.64 -15.73
CA ASN A 274 -21.42 -17.95 -16.11
C ASN A 274 -20.42 -16.81 -15.82
N ASP A 275 -20.93 -15.59 -15.63
CA ASP A 275 -20.14 -14.39 -15.34
C ASP A 275 -20.07 -14.04 -13.84
N VAL A 276 -20.53 -14.93 -12.93
CA VAL A 276 -20.37 -14.67 -11.50
C VAL A 276 -18.88 -14.66 -11.20
N PRO A 277 -18.36 -13.57 -10.59
CA PRO A 277 -16.99 -13.54 -10.14
C PRO A 277 -16.73 -14.77 -9.28
N LYS A 278 -15.61 -15.48 -9.52
CA LYS A 278 -15.19 -16.63 -8.71
C LYS A 278 -14.77 -16.16 -7.32
N ILE A 279 -15.71 -15.62 -6.56
CA ILE A 279 -15.59 -15.39 -5.14
C ILE A 279 -15.74 -16.76 -4.51
N GLU A 280 -14.99 -16.99 -3.43
CA GLU A 280 -15.01 -18.23 -2.68
C GLU A 280 -16.46 -18.71 -2.48
N SER A 281 -16.76 -19.92 -2.95
CA SER A 281 -18.12 -20.51 -2.91
C SER A 281 -18.68 -20.67 -1.49
N LYS A 282 -17.86 -20.38 -0.47
CA LYS A 282 -18.19 -20.50 0.95
C LYS A 282 -19.42 -19.68 1.34
N TRP A 283 -19.69 -18.54 0.72
CA TRP A 283 -20.74 -17.63 1.16
C TRP A 283 -22.16 -18.14 1.02
N ARG A 284 -22.39 -19.12 0.14
CA ARG A 284 -23.72 -19.71 -0.11
C ARG A 284 -24.26 -20.42 1.14
N HIS A 285 -23.39 -21.09 1.88
CA HIS A 285 -23.75 -21.89 3.06
C HIS A 285 -23.08 -21.37 4.34
N HIS A 286 -22.43 -20.21 4.28
CA HIS A 286 -21.79 -19.62 5.44
C HIS A 286 -22.85 -19.10 6.42
N THR A 287 -22.83 -19.66 7.63
CA THR A 287 -23.60 -19.17 8.78
C THR A 287 -22.66 -18.35 9.66
N ALA A 288 -23.04 -17.10 9.94
CA ALA A 288 -22.24 -16.25 10.82
C ALA A 288 -22.11 -16.89 12.21
N LYS A 289 -20.88 -16.98 12.74
CA LYS A 289 -20.64 -17.40 14.13
C LYS A 289 -20.85 -16.23 15.09
N MET A 290 -20.58 -15.01 14.64
CA MET A 290 -20.80 -13.80 15.42
C MET A 290 -22.27 -13.38 15.45
N GLN A 291 -22.72 -12.96 16.63
CA GLN A 291 -24.02 -12.32 16.81
C GLN A 291 -23.94 -10.86 16.33
N HIS A 292 -24.76 -10.52 15.33
CA HIS A 292 -24.93 -9.14 14.90
C HIS A 292 -26.16 -8.56 15.61
N GLU A 293 -25.99 -7.46 16.33
CA GLU A 293 -27.00 -6.86 17.23
C GLU A 293 -28.39 -6.59 16.60
N HIS A 294 -28.46 -6.53 15.26
CA HIS A 294 -29.70 -6.23 14.53
C HIS A 294 -30.09 -7.31 13.51
N GLY A 295 -29.53 -8.51 13.62
CA GLY A 295 -29.85 -9.66 12.75
C GLY A 295 -29.43 -9.52 11.27
N ASN A 296 -28.95 -8.35 10.85
CA ASN A 296 -28.49 -8.08 9.50
C ASN A 296 -26.97 -7.94 9.52
N GLY A 297 -26.25 -9.05 9.67
CA GLY A 297 -24.80 -9.08 9.44
C GLY A 297 -24.44 -9.04 7.96
N LYS A 298 -25.30 -9.64 7.12
CA LYS A 298 -25.10 -9.89 5.69
C LYS A 298 -26.12 -9.13 4.83
N VAL A 299 -25.69 -8.60 3.70
CA VAL A 299 -26.59 -8.05 2.68
C VAL A 299 -27.36 -9.20 2.01
N LYS A 300 -28.69 -9.17 2.06
CA LYS A 300 -29.54 -10.14 1.34
C LYS A 300 -29.32 -10.02 -0.18
N PRO A 301 -29.14 -11.12 -0.92
CA PRO A 301 -28.95 -11.10 -2.38
C PRO A 301 -29.96 -10.28 -3.17
N SER A 302 -31.23 -10.30 -2.73
CA SER A 302 -32.30 -9.51 -3.34
C SER A 302 -32.05 -8.00 -3.34
N ARG A 303 -31.20 -7.49 -2.43
CA ARG A 303 -30.84 -6.06 -2.39
C ARG A 303 -30.00 -5.61 -3.57
N TYR A 304 -29.23 -6.51 -4.18
CA TYR A 304 -28.44 -6.23 -5.38
C TYR A 304 -28.95 -7.00 -6.61
N GLN A 305 -30.24 -7.37 -6.60
CA GLN A 305 -30.93 -8.10 -7.68
C GLN A 305 -30.32 -9.47 -8.00
N SER A 306 -29.76 -10.15 -6.99
CA SER A 306 -29.25 -11.52 -7.09
C SER A 306 -30.12 -12.48 -6.26
N ASP A 307 -29.91 -13.76 -6.49
CA ASP A 307 -30.49 -14.89 -5.78
C ASP A 307 -29.50 -15.52 -4.79
N ALA A 308 -30.02 -16.36 -3.89
CA ALA A 308 -29.26 -16.96 -2.79
C ALA A 308 -28.12 -17.89 -3.25
N ALA A 309 -28.19 -18.40 -4.49
CA ALA A 309 -27.13 -19.22 -5.05
C ALA A 309 -25.85 -18.44 -5.34
N TRP A 310 -25.96 -17.12 -5.58
CA TRP A 310 -24.86 -16.24 -5.97
C TRP A 310 -24.62 -15.14 -4.93
N ASP A 311 -24.62 -15.55 -3.66
CA ASP A 311 -24.41 -14.63 -2.56
C ASP A 311 -22.95 -14.17 -2.48
N LEU A 312 -22.75 -12.85 -2.54
CA LEU A 312 -21.43 -12.21 -2.50
C LEU A 312 -20.85 -12.10 -1.07
N GLY A 313 -21.61 -12.42 -0.02
CA GLY A 313 -21.09 -12.40 1.36
C GLY A 313 -20.79 -11.00 1.90
N LEU A 314 -21.48 -9.96 1.41
CA LEU A 314 -21.23 -8.56 1.75
C LEU A 314 -21.74 -8.21 3.15
N CYS A 315 -20.98 -7.42 3.91
CA CYS A 315 -21.43 -6.95 5.22
C CYS A 315 -22.53 -5.88 5.09
N TYR A 316 -23.64 -6.08 5.79
CA TYR A 316 -24.76 -5.12 5.77
C TYR A 316 -24.37 -3.77 6.37
N ALA A 317 -23.70 -3.76 7.52
CA ALA A 317 -23.26 -2.50 8.15
C ALA A 317 -22.31 -1.71 7.24
N HIS A 318 -21.48 -2.41 6.46
CA HIS A 318 -20.55 -1.73 5.55
C HIS A 318 -21.25 -1.17 4.30
N HIS A 319 -22.10 -1.96 3.65
CA HIS A 319 -22.65 -1.61 2.33
C HIS A 319 -24.05 -1.00 2.34
N MET A 320 -24.78 -1.03 3.47
CA MET A 320 -26.19 -0.60 3.54
C MET A 320 -26.48 0.48 4.57
N THR A 321 -25.56 0.77 5.50
CA THR A 321 -25.69 1.82 6.52
C THR A 321 -24.48 2.75 6.53
N ASP A 322 -24.63 3.93 7.13
CA ASP A 322 -23.53 4.90 7.33
C ASP A 322 -22.56 4.47 8.45
N SER A 323 -22.96 3.52 9.29
CA SER A 323 -22.17 3.06 10.42
C SER A 323 -20.93 2.25 10.01
N LYS A 324 -19.86 2.34 10.80
CA LYS A 324 -18.75 1.39 10.72
C LYS A 324 -19.19 0.05 11.33
N CYS A 325 -18.75 -1.06 10.76
CA CYS A 325 -19.05 -2.38 11.32
C CYS A 325 -18.35 -2.52 12.68
N PRO A 326 -19.06 -2.89 13.77
CA PRO A 326 -18.47 -2.98 15.11
C PRO A 326 -17.37 -4.05 15.20
N HIS A 327 -17.41 -5.05 14.30
CA HIS A 327 -16.41 -6.11 14.25
C HIS A 327 -15.19 -5.77 13.38
N GLY A 328 -15.17 -4.64 12.68
CA GLY A 328 -14.03 -4.20 11.86
C GLY A 328 -13.51 -5.30 10.92
N GLU A 329 -12.20 -5.52 10.90
CA GLU A 329 -11.56 -6.59 10.11
C GLU A 329 -11.90 -8.01 10.58
N GLY A 330 -12.43 -8.17 11.81
CA GLY A 330 -12.86 -9.45 12.35
C GLY A 330 -14.23 -9.91 11.84
N CYS A 331 -14.96 -9.08 11.09
CA CYS A 331 -16.25 -9.44 10.50
C CYS A 331 -16.13 -10.63 9.56
N GLU A 332 -17.05 -11.58 9.68
CA GLU A 332 -17.10 -12.73 8.79
C GLU A 332 -17.56 -12.37 7.38
N TRP A 333 -18.12 -11.18 7.17
CA TRP A 333 -18.61 -10.71 5.88
C TRP A 333 -17.67 -9.69 5.25
N GLN A 334 -17.64 -9.63 3.92
CA GLN A 334 -16.72 -8.78 3.18
C GLN A 334 -16.97 -7.29 3.45
N HIS A 335 -15.89 -6.57 3.73
CA HIS A 335 -15.82 -5.12 3.94
C HIS A 335 -15.07 -4.39 2.84
N ASP A 336 -14.47 -5.13 1.91
CA ASP A 336 -13.67 -4.52 0.85
C ASP A 336 -14.57 -3.69 -0.07
N VAL A 337 -13.94 -2.67 -0.67
CA VAL A 337 -14.56 -1.96 -1.78
C VAL A 337 -14.85 -2.98 -2.89
N LEU A 338 -16.09 -2.95 -3.41
CA LEU A 338 -16.52 -3.84 -4.48
C LEU A 338 -15.55 -3.73 -5.66
N THR A 339 -14.90 -4.84 -6.03
CA THR A 339 -13.98 -4.87 -7.17
C THR A 339 -14.74 -4.61 -8.48
N GLU A 340 -14.07 -4.16 -9.53
CA GLU A 340 -14.74 -3.85 -10.81
C GLU A 340 -15.45 -5.08 -11.40
N SER A 341 -14.94 -6.29 -11.16
CA SER A 341 -15.61 -7.53 -11.58
C SER A 341 -16.96 -7.72 -10.90
N ILE A 342 -17.03 -7.48 -9.59
CA ILE A 342 -18.26 -7.56 -8.78
C ILE A 342 -19.24 -6.47 -9.19
N ARG A 343 -18.75 -5.25 -9.40
CA ARG A 343 -19.57 -4.12 -9.87
C ARG A 343 -20.16 -4.42 -11.25
N LYS A 344 -19.37 -4.94 -12.19
CA LYS A 344 -19.83 -5.36 -13.52
C LYS A 344 -20.91 -6.43 -13.43
N TYR A 345 -20.74 -7.42 -12.56
CA TYR A 345 -21.74 -8.45 -12.29
C TYR A 345 -23.05 -7.85 -11.75
N ILE A 346 -22.98 -7.01 -10.72
CA ILE A 346 -24.16 -6.37 -10.12
C ILE A 346 -24.91 -5.49 -11.15
N ARG A 347 -24.19 -4.74 -12.00
CA ARG A 347 -24.80 -3.97 -13.10
C ARG A 347 -25.54 -4.88 -14.09
N LYS A 348 -24.94 -6.03 -14.44
CA LYS A 348 -25.51 -6.98 -15.39
C LYS A 348 -26.85 -7.55 -14.91
N ILE A 349 -26.99 -7.80 -13.61
CA ILE A 349 -28.22 -8.29 -12.99
C ILE A 349 -29.18 -7.15 -12.56
N GLY A 350 -28.85 -5.89 -12.85
CA GLY A 350 -29.72 -4.72 -12.64
C GLY A 350 -29.59 -4.01 -11.29
N GLY A 351 -28.66 -4.42 -10.42
CA GLY A 351 -28.45 -3.84 -9.09
C GLY A 351 -27.80 -2.44 -9.05
N ASN A 352 -28.11 -1.56 -10.00
CA ASN A 352 -27.50 -0.22 -10.10
C ASN A 352 -27.81 0.66 -8.88
N GLU A 353 -29.02 0.56 -8.33
CA GLU A 353 -29.42 1.29 -7.12
C GLU A 353 -28.57 0.90 -5.90
N PHE A 354 -28.26 -0.40 -5.78
CA PHE A 354 -27.38 -0.90 -4.73
C PHE A 354 -25.96 -0.34 -4.86
N LEU A 355 -25.41 -0.31 -6.07
CA LEU A 355 -24.07 0.25 -6.31
C LEU A 355 -24.03 1.74 -5.97
N ALA A 356 -24.99 2.52 -6.44
CA ALA A 356 -25.06 3.96 -6.14
C ALA A 356 -25.16 4.22 -4.63
N LYS A 357 -25.96 3.41 -3.91
CA LYS A 357 -26.08 3.50 -2.46
C LYS A 357 -24.77 3.11 -1.77
N SER A 358 -24.19 1.96 -2.10
CA SER A 358 -22.93 1.49 -1.49
C SER A 358 -21.78 2.46 -1.74
N ASP A 359 -21.69 3.08 -2.92
CA ASP A 359 -20.65 4.06 -3.24
C ASP A 359 -20.79 5.32 -2.40
N LYS A 360 -22.01 5.82 -2.25
CA LYS A 360 -22.30 6.97 -1.39
C LYS A 360 -21.86 6.68 0.05
N LEU A 361 -22.25 5.54 0.61
CA LEU A 361 -21.90 5.15 1.98
C LEU A 361 -20.38 5.00 2.17
N ASN A 362 -19.70 4.36 1.22
CA ASN A 362 -18.24 4.20 1.26
C ASN A 362 -17.51 5.54 1.14
N PHE A 363 -18.06 6.49 0.39
CA PHE A 363 -17.53 7.83 0.29
C PHE A 363 -17.63 8.59 1.63
N HIS A 364 -18.79 8.55 2.30
CA HIS A 364 -18.97 9.14 3.63
C HIS A 364 -17.98 8.56 4.66
N LYS A 365 -17.85 7.23 4.70
CA LYS A 365 -16.92 6.54 5.61
C LYS A 365 -15.45 6.92 5.38
N LYS A 366 -15.05 7.14 4.13
CA LYS A 366 -13.69 7.60 3.80
C LYS A 366 -13.42 9.03 4.24
N LEU A 367 -14.46 9.88 4.28
CA LEU A 367 -14.36 11.25 4.77
C LEU A 367 -14.42 11.34 6.30
N GLY A 368 -14.78 10.26 7.01
CA GLY A 368 -14.94 10.29 8.46
C GLY A 368 -16.14 11.10 8.93
N ILE A 369 -17.10 11.34 8.04
CA ILE A 369 -18.42 11.95 8.28
C ILE A 369 -19.40 10.82 8.51
#